data_AF-A0AAV5TV52-F1
#
_entry.id   AF-A0AAV5TV52-F1
#
_cell.length_a   1.000
_cell.length_b   1.000
_cell.length_c   1.000
_cell.angle_alpha   90.00
_cell.angle_beta   90.00
_cell.angle_gamma   90.00
#
_symmetry.space_group_name_H-M   'P 1'
#
loop_
_entity.id
_entity.type
_entity.pdbx_description
1 polymer ?
#
loop_
_entity_poly.entity_id
_entity_poly.type
_entity_poly.pdbx_seq_one_letter_code
_entity_poly.pdbx_strand_id
1 'polypeptide(L)'
;VKCFNQIWLAIEVIVPILLFAIVALIRTEDFNEYHTTCHYASKAFVSAGLAPFLNGWLCFFTNKCSISPITGDEQRMLGEGVDRSLIIDGLRAFSDQLAVIGEDPEG
;
A
#
# COMPACT_ATOMS: atom_id res chain seq x y z
N VAL A 1 22.16 32.01 51.53
CA VAL A 1 21.87 30.92 50.55
C VAL A 1 20.45 30.98 49.96
N LYS A 2 19.61 31.99 50.24
CA LYS A 2 18.18 31.99 49.85
C LYS A 2 17.83 32.60 48.46
N CYS A 3 18.70 33.40 47.85
CA CYS A 3 18.34 34.19 46.65
C CYS A 3 18.41 33.39 45.33
N PHE A 4 19.45 32.55 45.16
CA PHE A 4 19.61 31.72 43.96
C PHE A 4 18.46 30.73 43.74
N ASN A 5 17.79 30.27 44.81
CA ASN A 5 16.68 29.33 44.71
C ASN A 5 15.44 29.94 44.03
N GLN A 6 15.15 31.23 44.23
CA GLN A 6 14.01 31.87 43.57
C GLN A 6 14.24 32.04 42.06
N ILE A 7 15.48 32.32 41.66
CA ILE A 7 15.86 32.45 40.25
C ILE A 7 15.80 31.07 39.57
N TRP A 8 16.34 30.04 40.21
CA TRP A 8 16.27 28.67 39.70
C TRP A 8 14.84 28.15 39.56
N LEU A 9 13.98 28.42 40.55
CA LEU A 9 12.56 28.06 40.49
C LEU A 9 11.84 28.77 39.33
N ALA A 10 12.14 30.06 39.11
CA ALA A 10 11.56 30.80 37.99
C ALA A 10 12.02 30.23 36.63
N ILE A 11 13.29 29.85 36.50
CA ILE A 11 13.82 29.22 35.28
C ILE A 11 13.18 27.85 35.05
N GLU A 12 13.04 27.02 36.09
CA GLU A 12 12.42 25.70 36.01
C GLU A 12 10.95 25.75 35.55
N VAL A 13 10.24 26.84 35.81
CA VAL A 13 8.86 27.06 35.35
C VAL A 13 8.82 27.73 33.97
N ILE A 14 9.68 28.71 33.69
CA ILE A 14 9.68 29.45 32.43
C ILE A 14 10.13 28.58 31.26
N VAL A 15 11.14 27.73 31.45
CA VAL A 15 11.68 26.84 30.40
C VAL A 15 10.62 25.90 29.82
N PRO A 16 9.88 25.09 30.59
CA PRO A 16 8.86 24.21 30.04
C PRO A 16 7.74 25.00 29.35
N ILE A 17 7.35 26.16 29.89
CA ILE A 17 6.32 27.01 29.26
C ILE A 17 6.77 27.49 27.88
N LEU A 18 8.02 27.97 27.76
CA LEU A 18 8.59 28.38 26.48
C LEU A 18 8.68 27.23 25.48
N LEU A 19 9.11 26.05 25.93
CA LEU A 19 9.15 24.85 25.07
C LEU A 19 7.76 24.44 24.59
N PHE A 20 6.75 24.45 25.45
CA PHE A 20 5.37 24.17 25.07
C PHE A 20 4.83 25.19 24.07
N ALA A 21 5.11 26.48 24.26
CA ALA A 21 4.69 27.52 23.35
C ALA A 21 5.30 27.33 21.94
N ILE A 22 6.58 26.98 21.87
CA ILE A 22 7.26 26.71 20.59
C ILE A 22 6.65 25.49 19.89
N VAL A 23 6.43 24.38 20.61
CA VAL A 23 5.81 23.18 20.04
C VAL A 23 4.37 23.44 19.58
N ALA A 24 3.60 24.22 20.33
CA ALA A 24 2.25 24.61 19.95
C ALA A 24 2.26 25.45 18.67
N LEU A 25 3.18 26.40 18.52
CA LEU A 25 3.34 27.20 17.30
C LEU A 25 3.70 26.34 16.09
N ILE A 26 4.63 25.40 16.22
CA ILE A 26 5.00 24.50 15.13
C ILE A 26 3.80 23.62 14.71
N ARG A 27 2.95 23.22 15.67
CA ARG A 27 1.74 22.44 15.39
C ARG A 27 0.63 23.24 14.70
N THR A 28 0.65 24.57 14.78
CA THR A 28 -0.33 25.42 14.06
C THR A 28 -0.06 25.51 12.56
N GLU A 29 1.15 25.19 12.10
CA GLU A 29 1.34 24.87 10.70
C GLU A 29 0.71 23.48 10.46
N ASP A 30 -0.49 23.47 9.87
CA ASP A 30 -1.24 22.27 9.53
C ASP A 30 -0.47 21.39 8.52
N PHE A 31 0.41 20.53 9.01
CA PHE A 31 0.98 19.40 8.26
C PHE A 31 0.00 18.23 8.17
N ASN A 32 -1.31 18.48 8.30
CA ASN A 32 -2.30 17.44 8.22
C ASN A 32 -2.57 17.10 6.75
N GLU A 33 -1.64 16.36 6.14
CA GLU A 33 -1.84 15.67 4.88
C GLU A 33 -2.98 14.66 5.08
N TYR A 34 -4.19 15.03 4.65
CA TYR A 34 -5.34 14.13 4.64
C TYR A 34 -5.12 13.07 3.56
N HIS A 35 -4.51 11.95 3.95
CA HIS A 35 -4.41 10.79 3.09
C HIS A 35 -5.74 10.00 3.14
N THR A 36 -6.48 10.00 2.03
CA THR A 36 -7.53 8.98 1.81
C THR A 36 -6.90 7.59 1.90
N THR A 37 -7.67 6.58 2.34
CA THR A 37 -7.19 5.19 2.35
C THR A 37 -6.67 4.81 0.97
N CYS A 38 -5.37 4.49 0.91
CA CYS A 38 -4.68 4.20 -0.33
C CYS A 38 -4.62 2.69 -0.54
N HIS A 39 -5.16 2.22 -1.67
CA HIS A 39 -5.18 0.82 -2.05
C HIS A 39 -4.10 0.56 -3.11
N TYR A 40 -3.29 -0.47 -2.86
CA TYR A 40 -2.26 -0.95 -3.76
C TYR A 40 -2.63 -2.33 -4.30
N ALA A 41 -2.32 -2.59 -5.56
CA ALA A 41 -2.62 -3.88 -6.19
C ALA A 41 -1.74 -4.97 -5.61
N SER A 42 -2.32 -6.16 -5.45
CA SER A 42 -1.55 -7.36 -5.10
C SER A 42 -0.59 -7.73 -6.24
N LYS A 43 0.66 -8.08 -5.89
CA LYS A 43 1.63 -8.61 -6.84
C LYS A 43 1.72 -10.12 -6.65
N ALA A 44 1.48 -10.86 -7.72
CA ALA A 44 1.72 -12.30 -7.72
C ALA A 44 3.22 -12.57 -7.62
N PHE A 45 3.61 -13.54 -6.78
CA PHE A 45 4.98 -14.04 -6.75
C PHE A 45 5.20 -15.05 -7.89
N VAL A 46 6.45 -15.30 -8.27
CA VAL A 46 6.81 -16.26 -9.33
C VAL A 46 6.22 -17.66 -9.06
N SER A 47 6.04 -18.04 -7.79
CA SER A 47 5.43 -19.32 -7.40
C SER A 47 3.94 -19.44 -7.74
N ALA A 48 3.23 -18.33 -7.94
CA ALA A 48 1.84 -18.32 -8.38
C ALA A 48 1.71 -18.53 -9.91
N GLY A 49 2.84 -18.58 -10.62
CA GLY A 49 2.93 -18.72 -12.07
C GLY A 49 3.58 -17.50 -12.73
N LEU A 50 4.27 -17.72 -13.85
CA LEU A 50 4.94 -16.65 -14.60
C LEU A 50 3.96 -15.66 -15.21
N ALA A 51 2.83 -16.14 -15.74
CA ALA A 51 1.81 -15.27 -16.34
C ALA A 51 1.25 -14.22 -15.35
N PRO A 52 0.72 -14.59 -14.17
CA PRO A 52 0.25 -13.60 -13.20
C PRO A 52 1.39 -12.73 -12.62
N PHE A 53 2.60 -13.28 -12.48
CA PHE A 53 3.79 -12.53 -12.05
C PHE A 53 4.16 -11.42 -13.04
N LEU A 54 4.35 -11.75 -14.32
CA LEU A 54 4.71 -10.77 -15.35
C LEU A 54 3.62 -9.72 -15.53
N ASN A 55 2.35 -10.13 -15.53
CA ASN A 55 1.24 -9.19 -15.63
C ASN A 55 1.23 -8.19 -14.46
N GLY A 56 1.44 -8.67 -13.23
CA GLY A 56 1.54 -7.80 -12.05
C GLY A 56 2.77 -6.88 -12.08
N TRP A 57 3.89 -7.37 -12.61
CA TRP A 57 5.11 -6.58 -12.76
C TRP A 57 4.95 -5.49 -13.83
N LEU A 58 4.40 -5.81 -15.00
CA LEU A 58 4.19 -4.87 -16.11
C LEU A 58 3.13 -3.81 -15.79
N CYS A 59 1.99 -4.20 -15.20
CA CYS A 59 0.89 -3.28 -14.94
C CYS A 59 1.12 -2.42 -13.68
N PHE A 60 1.77 -2.95 -12.64
CA PHE A 60 1.86 -2.28 -11.34
C PHE A 60 3.29 -1.90 -10.93
N PHE A 61 4.25 -1.80 -11.85
CA PHE A 61 5.65 -1.49 -11.52
C PHE A 61 5.83 -0.25 -10.64
N THR A 62 5.03 0.79 -10.90
CA THR A 62 5.16 2.10 -10.23
C THR A 62 4.36 2.24 -8.93
N ASN A 63 3.68 1.17 -8.46
CA ASN A 63 2.85 1.16 -7.24
C ASN A 63 1.98 2.42 -7.10
N LYS A 64 1.13 2.69 -8.11
CA LYS A 64 0.20 3.82 -8.05
C LYS A 64 -0.84 3.59 -6.95
N CYS A 65 -1.15 4.66 -6.23
CA CYS A 65 -2.18 4.68 -5.21
C CYS A 65 -3.57 4.77 -5.87
N SER A 66 -4.47 3.85 -5.53
CA SER A 66 -5.88 3.91 -5.90
C SER A 66 -6.74 4.28 -4.69
N ILE A 67 -7.80 5.05 -4.91
CA ILE A 67 -8.77 5.44 -3.87
C ILE A 67 -9.77 4.30 -3.64
N SER A 68 -10.06 3.50 -4.67
CA SER A 68 -10.92 2.32 -4.58
C SER A 68 -10.09 1.04 -4.40
N PRO A 69 -10.65 0.00 -3.77
CA PRO A 69 -10.02 -1.31 -3.72
C PRO A 69 -9.68 -1.81 -5.13
N ILE A 70 -8.49 -2.39 -5.28
CA ILE A 70 -7.96 -2.87 -6.57
C ILE A 70 -7.45 -4.29 -6.42
N THR A 71 -7.53 -5.04 -7.51
CA THR A 71 -7.32 -6.49 -7.63
C THR A 71 -6.41 -7.11 -6.56
N GLY A 72 -7.05 -7.89 -5.68
CA GLY A 72 -6.40 -8.74 -4.67
C GLY A 72 -6.16 -8.11 -3.30
N ASP A 73 -6.71 -6.93 -3.02
CA ASP A 73 -6.90 -6.44 -1.64
C ASP A 73 -8.11 -7.10 -0.96
N GLU A 74 -9.15 -7.44 -1.74
CA GLU A 74 -10.19 -8.37 -1.35
C GLU A 74 -9.96 -9.72 -2.04
N GLN A 75 -9.56 -10.74 -1.26
CA GLN A 75 -9.30 -12.11 -1.77
C GLN A 75 -10.49 -12.72 -2.55
N ARG A 76 -11.71 -12.17 -2.39
CA ARG A 76 -12.94 -12.54 -3.11
C ARG A 76 -12.96 -12.14 -4.58
N MET A 77 -12.18 -11.14 -4.99
CA MET A 77 -12.19 -10.66 -6.37
C MET A 77 -11.34 -11.51 -7.32
N LEU A 78 -10.57 -12.50 -6.85
CA LEU A 78 -9.72 -13.33 -7.71
C LEU A 78 -10.52 -14.28 -8.64
N GLY A 79 -11.83 -14.44 -8.39
CA GLY A 79 -12.69 -15.42 -9.08
C GLY A 79 -13.66 -14.84 -10.12
N GLU A 80 -14.13 -13.60 -9.99
CA GLU A 80 -15.18 -13.06 -10.86
C GLU A 80 -15.12 -11.52 -10.80
N GLY A 81 -14.91 -10.85 -11.96
CA GLY A 81 -14.86 -9.38 -12.05
C GLY A 81 -13.47 -8.72 -12.04
N VAL A 82 -12.38 -9.48 -12.18
CA VAL A 82 -11.04 -8.88 -12.43
C VAL A 82 -10.96 -8.39 -13.87
N ASP A 83 -10.63 -7.11 -14.06
CA ASP A 83 -10.14 -6.59 -15.34
C ASP A 83 -8.80 -7.28 -15.67
N ARG A 84 -8.87 -8.34 -16.47
CA ARG A 84 -7.70 -9.10 -16.94
C ARG A 84 -7.13 -8.43 -18.18
N SER A 85 -5.82 -8.52 -18.35
CA SER A 85 -5.21 -8.12 -19.61
C SER A 85 -5.56 -9.14 -20.69
N LEU A 86 -5.74 -8.68 -21.93
CA LEU A 86 -5.95 -9.54 -23.10
C LEU A 86 -4.89 -10.63 -23.23
N ILE A 87 -3.67 -10.36 -22.77
CA ILE A 87 -2.56 -11.30 -22.75
C ILE A 87 -2.86 -12.49 -21.83
N ILE A 88 -3.40 -12.25 -20.63
CA ILE A 88 -3.76 -13.30 -19.68
C ILE A 88 -4.93 -14.14 -20.18
N ASP A 89 -5.93 -13.51 -20.81
CA ASP A 89 -7.06 -14.23 -21.39
C ASP A 89 -6.64 -15.05 -22.62
N GLY A 90 -5.76 -14.49 -23.46
CA GLY A 90 -5.14 -15.23 -24.56
C GLY A 90 -4.36 -16.44 -24.05
N LEU A 91 -3.50 -16.26 -23.04
CA LEU A 91 -2.73 -17.36 -22.42
C LEU A 91 -3.63 -18.45 -21.84
N ARG A 92 -4.75 -18.09 -21.19
CA ARG A 92 -5.73 -19.07 -20.72
C ARG A 92 -6.40 -19.80 -21.87
N ALA A 93 -6.83 -19.09 -22.91
CA ALA A 93 -7.44 -19.71 -24.08
C ALA A 93 -6.49 -20.71 -24.75
N PHE A 94 -5.21 -20.36 -24.87
CA PHE A 94 -4.18 -21.27 -25.38
C PHE A 94 -3.92 -22.44 -24.44
N SER A 95 -3.88 -22.23 -23.11
CA SER A 95 -3.70 -23.33 -22.16
C SER A 95 -4.86 -24.32 -22.19
N ASP A 96 -6.10 -23.83 -22.32
CA ASP A 96 -7.29 -24.67 -22.39
C ASP A 96 -7.29 -25.50 -23.67
N GLN A 97 -6.86 -24.90 -24.79
CA GLN A 97 -6.66 -25.63 -26.05
C GLN A 97 -5.56 -26.70 -25.91
N LEU A 98 -4.44 -26.37 -25.29
CA LEU A 98 -3.33 -27.32 -25.06
C LEU A 98 -3.72 -28.45 -24.09
N ALA A 99 -4.56 -28.17 -23.10
CA ALA A 99 -5.09 -29.19 -22.20
C ALA A 99 -5.93 -30.21 -22.97
N VAL A 100 -6.79 -29.76 -23.88
CA VAL A 100 -7.59 -30.65 -24.74
C VAL A 100 -6.73 -31.47 -25.70
N ILE A 101 -5.65 -30.89 -26.25
CA ILE A 101 -4.74 -31.60 -27.18
C ILE A 101 -3.81 -32.57 -26.42
N GLY A 102 -3.51 -32.28 -25.16
CA GLY A 102 -2.65 -33.07 -24.29
C GLY A 102 -3.37 -34.15 -23.49
N GLU A 103 -4.71 -34.16 -23.47
CA GLU A 103 -5.50 -35.23 -22.87
C GLU A 103 -5.39 -36.48 -23.77
N ASP A 104 -4.69 -37.50 -23.29
CA ASP A 104 -4.54 -38.77 -24.00
C ASP A 104 -5.94 -39.38 -24.21
N PRO A 105 -6.34 -39.74 -25.44
CA PRO A 105 -7.67 -40.29 -25.69
C PRO A 105 -7.89 -41.67 -25.05
N GLU A 106 -6.87 -42.31 -24.47
CA GLU A 106 -6.99 -43.62 -23.84
C GLU A 106 -6.45 -43.65 -22.39
N GLY A 107 -7.36 -43.34 -21.45
CA GLY A 107 -7.36 -43.80 -20.07
C GLY A 107 -8.71 -44.42 -19.73
#